data_AF-A0A5K1GH29-F1
#
_entry.id   AF-A0A5K1GH29-F1
#
_cell.length_a   1.000
_cell.length_b   1.000
_cell.length_c   1.000
_cell.angle_alpha   90.00
_cell.angle_beta   90.00
_cell.angle_gamma   90.00
#
_symmetry.space_group_name_H-M   'P 1'
#
loop_
_entity.id
_entity.type
_entity.pdbx_description
1 polymer ?
#
loop_
_entity_poly.entity_id
_entity_poly.type
_entity_poly.pdbx_seq_one_letter_code
_entity_poly.pdbx_strand_id
1 'polypeptide(L)' 'MAELPDEIWLRILDTGVRERGLTFQDLCCLSISCRRLDRLSKEEPLWSALLAMEFPLQTVSASKSRLKDVFRI' A
#
# COMPACT_ATOMS: atom_id res chain seq x y z
N MET A 1 17.77 -9.79 13.93
CA MET A 1 16.46 -9.10 13.88
C MET A 1 15.63 -9.61 15.02
N ALA A 2 14.93 -8.73 15.74
CA ALA A 2 14.03 -9.13 16.81
C ALA A 2 13.10 -10.27 16.34
N GLU A 3 12.90 -11.28 17.18
CA GLU A 3 12.03 -12.46 16.96
C GLU A 3 10.54 -12.11 17.02
N LEU A 4 10.16 -10.99 16.40
CA LEU A 4 8.77 -10.60 16.25
C LEU A 4 8.12 -11.47 15.18
N PRO A 5 6.88 -11.93 15.38
CA PRO A 5 6.09 -12.60 14.35
C PRO A 5 5.86 -11.71 13.11
N ASP A 6 5.60 -12.34 11.97
CA ASP A 6 5.42 -11.67 10.69
C ASP A 6 4.19 -10.74 10.70
N GLU A 7 3.12 -11.13 11.42
CA GLU A 7 1.91 -10.32 11.57
C GLU A 7 2.17 -9.00 12.30
N ILE A 8 3.09 -9.02 13.26
CA ILE A 8 3.46 -7.83 14.02
C ILE A 8 4.31 -6.90 13.16
N TRP A 9 5.25 -7.45 12.37
CA TRP A 9 5.99 -6.64 11.41
C TRP A 9 5.10 -6.01 10.36
N LEU A 10 4.12 -6.75 9.84
CA LEU A 10 3.15 -6.21 8.89
C LEU A 10 2.37 -5.05 9.49
N ARG A 11 1.93 -5.16 10.74
CA ARG A 11 1.24 -4.06 11.45
C ARG A 11 2.14 -2.84 11.66
N ILE A 12 3.41 -3.05 11.98
CA ILE A 12 4.39 -1.95 12.14
C ILE A 12 4.58 -1.24 10.80
N LEU A 13 4.78 -1.98 9.72
CA LEU A 13 4.94 -1.43 8.37
C LEU A 13 3.68 -0.69 7.91
N ASP A 14 2.50 -1.29 8.09
CA ASP A 14 1.21 -0.69 7.74
C ASP A 14 0.99 0.62 8.51
N THR A 15 1.27 0.63 9.82
CA THR A 15 1.18 1.84 10.64
C THR A 15 2.14 2.92 10.13
N GLY A 16 3.39 2.55 9.82
CA GLY A 16 4.36 3.48 9.29
C GLY A 16 3.95 4.08 7.93
N VAL A 17 3.34 3.28 7.05
CA VAL A 17 2.77 3.77 5.79
C VAL A 17 1.64 4.77 6.07
N ARG A 18 0.64 4.38 6.88
CA ARG A 18 -0.55 5.20 7.15
C ARG A 18 -0.23 6.53 7.83
N GLU A 19 0.78 6.56 8.70
CA GLU A 19 1.26 7.77 9.38
C GLU A 19 2.20 8.62 8.51
N ARG A 20 2.40 8.28 7.21
CA ARG A 20 3.36 8.93 6.29
C ARG A 20 4.81 8.84 6.74
N GLY A 21 5.14 7.92 7.66
CA GLY A 21 6.49 7.68 8.15
C GLY A 21 7.30 6.72 7.27
N LEU A 22 6.63 5.93 6.42
CA LEU A 22 7.24 5.05 5.42
C LEU A 22 6.69 5.38 4.04
N THR A 23 7.60 5.70 3.11
CA THR A 23 7.28 5.86 1.69
C THR A 23 7.51 4.56 0.92
N PHE A 24 7.09 4.53 -0.35
CA PHE A 24 7.42 3.46 -1.28
C PHE A 24 8.93 3.19 -1.35
N GLN A 25 9.75 4.25 -1.34
CA GLN A 25 11.19 4.14 -1.41
C GLN A 25 11.74 3.47 -0.15
N ASP A 26 11.24 3.83 1.02
CA ASP A 26 11.66 3.24 2.28
C ASP A 26 11.31 1.75 2.34
N LEU A 27 10.12 1.38 1.85
CA LEU A 27 9.70 -0.03 1.78
C LEU A 27 10.61 -0.84 0.83
N CYS A 28 11.03 -0.25 -0.29
CA CYS A 28 12.01 -0.84 -1.21
C CYS A 28 13.40 -0.98 -0.58
N CYS A 29 13.83 -0.02 0.24
CA CYS A 29 15.10 -0.13 0.97
C CYS A 29 15.02 -1.21 2.06
N LEU A 30 13.87 -1.36 2.72
CA LEU A 30 13.63 -2.41 3.71
C LEU A 30 13.61 -3.80 3.07
N SER A 31 13.05 -3.93 1.87
CA SER A 31 12.96 -5.21 1.16
C SER A 31 14.35 -5.80 0.86
N ILE A 32 15.31 -4.98 0.44
CA ILE A 32 16.68 -5.44 0.15
C ILE A 32 17.51 -5.70 1.41
N SER A 33 17.06 -5.23 2.58
CA SER A 33 17.82 -5.33 3.83
C SER A 33 17.82 -6.75 4.41
N CYS A 34 16.76 -7.54 4.21
CA CYS A 34 16.75 -8.96 4.56
C CYS A 34 15.64 -9.74 3.85
N ARG A 35 15.80 -11.07 3.78
CA ARG A 35 14.82 -11.96 3.13
C ARG A 35 13.43 -11.91 3.76
N ARG A 36 13.34 -11.65 5.07
CA ARG A 36 12.04 -11.59 5.76
C ARG A 36 11.29 -10.32 5.42
N LEU A 37 11.97 -9.18 5.45
CA LEU A 37 11.40 -7.89 5.05
C LEU A 37 11.12 -7.85 3.55
N ASP A 38 11.92 -8.51 2.70
CA ASP A 38 11.58 -8.71 1.28
C ASP A 38 10.21 -9.38 1.12
N ARG A 39 9.97 -10.48 1.84
CA ARG A 39 8.67 -11.17 1.79
C ARG A 39 7.54 -10.29 2.31
N LEU A 40 7.71 -9.65 3.46
CA LEU A 40 6.68 -8.81 4.07
C LEU A 40 6.40 -7.55 3.24
N SER A 41 7.42 -6.98 2.59
CA SER A 41 7.27 -5.81 1.72
C SER A 41 6.39 -6.08 0.51
N LYS A 42 6.21 -7.34 0.11
CA LYS A 42 5.40 -7.75 -1.05
C LYS A 42 3.93 -8.00 -0.70
N GLU A 43 3.56 -7.84 0.56
CA GLU A 43 2.18 -8.03 1.02
C GLU A 43 1.27 -6.91 0.48
N GLU A 44 0.21 -7.32 -0.23
CA GLU A 44 -0.84 -6.47 -0.81
C GLU A 44 -1.34 -5.32 0.08
N PRO A 45 -1.63 -5.51 1.38
CA PRO A 45 -2.16 -4.43 2.22
C PRO A 45 -1.24 -3.20 2.29
N LEU A 46 0.08 -3.38 2.27
CA LEU A 46 1.04 -2.27 2.33
C LEU A 46 0.99 -1.44 1.04
N TRP A 47 0.93 -2.12 -0.11
CA TRP A 47 0.84 -1.48 -1.42
C TRP A 47 -0.49 -0.77 -1.62
N SER A 48 -1.58 -1.41 -1.19
CA SER A 48 -2.91 -0.80 -1.19
C SER A 48 -2.95 0.48 -0.36
N ALA A 49 -2.33 0.49 0.83
CA ALA A 49 -2.23 1.68 1.67
C ALA A 49 -1.36 2.77 1.03
N LEU A 50 -0.18 2.43 0.49
CA LEU A 50 0.70 3.35 -0.21
C LEU A 50 -0.01 4.00 -1.41
N LEU A 51 -0.65 3.19 -2.26
CA LEU A 51 -1.38 3.67 -3.44
C LEU A 51 -2.56 4.55 -3.06
N ALA A 52 -3.30 4.22 -1.99
CA ALA A 52 -4.40 5.06 -1.52
C ALA A 52 -3.92 6.43 -1.02
N MET A 53 -2.69 6.52 -0.50
CA MET A 53 -2.09 7.79 -0.06
C MET A 53 -1.54 8.62 -1.22
N GLU A 54 -0.90 7.99 -2.19
CA GLU A 54 -0.31 8.65 -3.36
C GLU A 54 -1.37 9.06 -4.39
N PHE A 55 -2.46 8.28 -4.47
CA PHE A 55 -3.55 8.48 -5.42
C PHE A 55 -4.92 8.60 -4.71
N PRO A 56 -5.16 9.68 -3.93
CA PRO A 56 -6.41 9.88 -3.19
C PRO A 56 -7.67 10.06 -4.08
N LEU A 57 -7.57 9.92 -5.41
CA LEU A 57 -8.58 10.37 -6.38
C LEU A 57 -9.20 9.30 -7.30
N GLN A 58 -9.02 7.99 -7.06
CA GLN A 58 -9.65 6.97 -7.94
C GLN A 58 -10.63 6.00 -7.25
N THR A 59 -10.85 6.08 -5.94
CA THR A 59 -11.75 5.15 -5.24
C THR A 59 -13.17 5.69 -4.99
N VAL A 60 -13.47 6.95 -5.33
CA VAL A 60 -14.81 7.54 -5.09
C VAL A 60 -15.79 7.32 -6.26
N SER A 61 -15.41 6.66 -7.36
CA SER A 61 -16.34 6.47 -8.50
C SER A 61 -16.34 5.08 -9.13
N ALA A 62 -16.41 4.03 -8.31
CA ALA A 62 -16.92 2.72 -8.75
C ALA A 62 -18.41 2.52 -8.36
N SER A 63 -19.14 3.62 -8.10
CA SER A 63 -20.58 3.61 -7.86
C SER A 63 -21.27 4.62 -8.75
N LYS A 64 -22.28 4.14 -9.49
CA LYS A 64 -23.27 4.85 -10.32
C LYS A 64 -22.92 5.04 -11.80
N SER A 65 -23.28 4.03 -12.59
CA SER A 65 -24.34 4.18 -13.59
C SER A 65 -24.42 5.55 -14.30
N ARG A 66 -23.46 5.89 -15.16
CA ARG A 66 -23.60 7.02 -16.12
C ARG A 66 -22.63 6.97 -17.31
N LEU A 67 -22.14 5.79 -17.67
CA LEU A 67 -21.26 5.59 -18.83
C LEU A 67 -21.97 5.67 -20.20
N LYS A 68 -23.28 5.99 -20.25
CA LYS A 68 -24.06 6.00 -21.50
C LYS A 68 -24.26 7.38 -22.15
N ASP A 69 -23.86 8.48 -21.50
CA ASP A 69 -24.05 9.82 -22.07
C ASP A 69 -22.78 10.43 -22.69
N VAL A 70 -21.62 9.76 -22.61
CA VAL A 70 -20.35 10.28 -23.14
C VAL A 70 -20.05 9.81 -24.57
N PHE A 71 -20.67 8.73 -25.05
CA PHE A 71 -20.54 8.24 -26.43
C PHE A 71 -21.71 8.70 -27.32
N ARG A 72 -22.04 9.99 -27.28
CA ARG A 72 -22.87 10.63 -28.31
C ARG A 72 -22.03 11.62 -29.08
N ILE A 73 -21.26 11.09 -30.03
CA ILE A 73 -20.79 11.79 -31.23
C ILE A 73 -21.23 10.94 -32.40
#